data_AF-A0AAX1KPF9-F1
#
_entry.id   AF-A0AAX1KPF9-F1
#
_cell.length_a   1.000
_cell.length_b   1.000
_cell.length_c   1.000
_cell.angle_alpha   90.00
_cell.angle_beta   90.00
_cell.angle_gamma   90.00
#
_symmetry.space_group_name_H-M   'P 1'
#
loop_
_entity.id
_entity.type
_entity.pdbx_description
1 polymer ?
#
loop_
_entity_poly.entity_id
_entity_poly.type
_entity_poly.pdbx_seq_one_letter_code
_entity_poly.pdbx_strand_id
1 'polypeptide(L)'
;MVWPSSSGGGSSSGSFTVSVDSGKNGSVTVSPKRAEKGDTVTITVKPNEGYELNKLVVTGKNGGEIKLTNEGGGKYTFKMPASRVEIEASFAKIETEPKLPFADVSSGDWYYDAVVYVYKNGLMDGTGPAAFAPTTVLTRSMAAQVLWNLADSPAVPGTAGFTDVPSDAWYAGAVNWSAARGIVTGYSTGAFGPEDAVTREQLAAMLYRYAGTPEPTGSLDGFNDKDAVSDYAADALCWAVDEGLLTGKGGGWLDPAGTATRAEMAAILMRFTESHN
;
A
#
# COMPACT_ATOMS: atom_id res chain seq x y z
N MET A 1 -57.49 4.88 72.83
CA MET A 1 -57.01 3.72 72.04
C MET A 1 -55.76 4.17 71.31
N VAL A 2 -54.63 3.49 71.50
CA VAL A 2 -53.28 3.92 71.09
C VAL A 2 -52.80 3.09 69.88
N TRP A 3 -52.02 3.72 69.00
CA TRP A 3 -51.13 3.23 67.91
C TRP A 3 -51.75 2.85 66.54
N PRO A 4 -50.99 2.92 65.41
CA PRO A 4 -49.71 3.60 65.17
C PRO A 4 -49.63 4.43 63.86
N SER A 5 -48.58 5.26 63.83
CA SER A 5 -47.85 5.77 62.67
C SER A 5 -47.50 4.66 61.67
N SER A 6 -47.58 4.92 60.37
CA SER A 6 -46.81 4.18 59.37
C SER A 6 -45.92 5.13 58.58
N SER A 7 -44.62 4.94 58.78
CA SER A 7 -43.53 5.47 57.98
C SER A 7 -43.52 4.77 56.62
N GLY A 8 -43.86 5.49 55.55
CA GLY A 8 -43.65 5.05 54.18
C GLY A 8 -42.34 5.62 53.64
N GLY A 9 -41.21 4.98 53.94
CA GLY A 9 -39.94 5.24 53.29
C GLY A 9 -39.98 4.75 51.85
N GLY A 10 -40.23 5.64 50.90
CA GLY A 10 -40.13 5.37 49.47
C GLY A 10 -38.67 5.33 49.04
N SER A 11 -38.08 4.14 48.99
CA SER A 11 -36.79 3.91 48.31
C SER A 11 -36.98 4.16 46.81
N SER A 12 -36.46 5.27 46.30
CA SER A 12 -36.40 5.53 44.86
C SER A 12 -35.36 4.59 44.23
N SER A 13 -35.78 3.47 43.64
CA SER A 13 -34.94 2.67 42.76
C SER A 13 -34.69 3.44 41.46
N GLY A 14 -33.57 4.16 41.41
CA GLY A 14 -33.21 4.98 40.27
C GLY A 14 -32.66 4.12 39.14
N SER A 15 -33.44 3.92 38.07
CA SER A 15 -32.93 3.32 36.83
C SER A 15 -32.13 4.34 36.03
N PHE A 16 -30.95 3.93 35.57
CA PHE A 16 -29.99 4.77 34.86
C PHE A 16 -30.20 4.67 33.36
N THR A 17 -30.03 5.79 32.64
CA THR A 17 -30.21 5.86 31.19
C THR A 17 -28.93 5.50 30.43
N VAL A 18 -29.10 4.86 29.28
CA VAL A 18 -28.04 4.58 28.30
C VAL A 18 -28.20 5.55 27.13
N SER A 19 -27.17 6.36 26.87
CA SER A 19 -27.13 7.24 25.68
C SER A 19 -26.25 6.60 24.60
N VAL A 20 -26.69 6.64 23.35
CA VAL A 20 -26.00 6.01 22.21
C VAL A 20 -25.73 7.05 21.14
N ASP A 21 -24.47 7.18 20.75
CA ASP A 21 -24.05 7.81 19.50
C ASP A 21 -23.46 6.74 18.58
N SER A 22 -24.17 6.45 17.50
CA SER A 22 -23.81 5.40 16.55
C SER A 22 -22.86 5.86 15.45
N GLY A 23 -22.43 7.13 15.42
CA GLY A 23 -21.60 7.63 14.32
C GLY A 23 -22.26 7.47 12.93
N LYS A 24 -21.49 7.66 11.85
CA LYS A 24 -21.92 7.40 10.46
C LYS A 24 -21.53 5.97 10.05
N ASN A 25 -22.25 5.40 9.07
CA ASN A 25 -21.92 4.13 8.40
C ASN A 25 -22.13 2.83 9.20
N GLY A 26 -22.99 2.88 10.21
CA GLY A 26 -23.52 1.71 10.88
C GLY A 26 -24.58 2.12 11.87
N SER A 27 -25.05 1.15 12.66
CA SER A 27 -26.05 1.37 13.69
C SER A 27 -25.65 0.69 14.99
N VAL A 28 -26.00 1.33 16.09
CA VAL A 28 -25.81 0.81 17.44
C VAL A 28 -27.16 0.86 18.14
N THR A 29 -27.57 -0.27 18.70
CA THR A 29 -28.81 -0.39 19.47
C THR A 29 -28.51 -1.00 20.82
N VAL A 30 -29.32 -0.67 21.83
CA VAL A 30 -29.12 -1.14 23.21
C VAL A 30 -30.40 -1.67 23.80
N SER A 31 -30.28 -2.72 24.61
CA SER A 31 -31.37 -3.29 25.38
C SER A 31 -30.88 -3.83 26.73
N PRO A 32 -31.51 -3.44 27.86
CA PRO A 32 -32.56 -2.42 27.97
C PRO A 32 -32.01 -0.98 27.87
N LYS A 33 -32.85 0.00 27.52
CA LYS A 33 -32.48 1.45 27.45
C LYS A 33 -32.32 2.11 28.83
N ARG A 34 -32.88 1.48 29.86
CA ARG A 34 -32.75 1.86 31.26
C ARG A 34 -32.49 0.59 32.07
N ALA A 35 -31.53 0.66 32.98
CA ALA A 35 -31.12 -0.50 33.78
C ALA A 35 -30.71 -0.06 35.19
N GLU A 36 -30.87 -0.94 36.18
CA GLU A 36 -30.37 -0.74 37.53
C GLU A 36 -28.91 -1.17 37.64
N LYS A 37 -28.23 -0.77 38.72
CA LYS A 37 -26.83 -1.14 38.95
C LYS A 37 -26.68 -2.67 38.97
N GLY A 38 -25.78 -3.21 38.15
CA GLY A 38 -25.49 -4.65 38.08
C GLY A 38 -26.34 -5.41 37.06
N ASP A 39 -27.34 -4.77 36.47
CA ASP A 39 -28.06 -5.32 35.33
C ASP A 39 -27.12 -5.48 34.13
N THR A 40 -27.40 -6.48 33.31
CA THR A 40 -26.70 -6.66 32.04
C THR A 40 -27.37 -5.80 30.97
N VAL A 41 -26.59 -4.96 30.31
CA VAL A 41 -27.02 -4.23 29.12
C VAL A 41 -26.34 -4.85 27.90
N THR A 42 -27.13 -5.11 26.87
CA THR A 42 -26.66 -5.65 25.59
C THR A 42 -26.64 -4.54 24.54
N ILE A 43 -25.50 -4.40 23.88
CA ILE A 43 -25.26 -3.55 22.72
C ILE A 43 -25.29 -4.44 21.49
N THR A 44 -26.06 -4.06 20.47
CA THR A 44 -26.05 -4.70 19.15
C THR A 44 -25.57 -3.69 18.12
N VAL A 45 -24.46 -4.03 17.48
CA VAL A 45 -23.79 -3.25 16.44
C VAL A 45 -24.06 -3.89 15.09
N LYS A 46 -24.49 -3.08 14.12
CA LYS A 46 -24.67 -3.49 12.73
C LYS A 46 -24.00 -2.46 11.82
N PRO A 47 -22.77 -2.74 11.33
CA PRO A 47 -22.15 -1.94 10.27
C PRO A 47 -23.01 -1.92 9.00
N ASN A 48 -22.93 -0.83 8.23
CA ASN A 48 -23.51 -0.81 6.88
C ASN A 48 -22.70 -1.70 5.93
N GLU A 49 -23.28 -2.06 4.79
CA GLU A 49 -22.56 -2.78 3.74
C GLU A 49 -21.30 -2.00 3.31
N GLY A 50 -20.16 -2.71 3.23
CA GLY A 50 -18.86 -2.11 2.92
C GLY A 50 -18.17 -1.41 4.10
N TYR A 51 -18.66 -1.58 5.33
CA TYR A 51 -18.06 -1.03 6.55
C TYR A 51 -17.94 -2.09 7.64
N GLU A 52 -16.99 -1.88 8.55
CA GLU A 52 -16.79 -2.69 9.75
C GLU A 52 -16.72 -1.80 11.00
N LEU A 53 -16.92 -2.41 12.17
CA LEU A 53 -16.80 -1.70 13.45
C LEU A 53 -15.32 -1.36 13.71
N ASN A 54 -14.98 -0.07 13.70
CA ASN A 54 -13.63 0.42 13.97
C ASN A 54 -13.40 0.63 15.48
N LYS A 55 -14.38 1.22 16.17
CA LYS A 55 -14.29 1.53 17.60
C LYS A 55 -15.64 1.37 18.26
N LEU A 56 -15.67 0.77 19.44
CA LEU A 56 -16.82 0.74 20.35
C LEU A 56 -16.34 1.00 21.77
N VAL A 57 -16.81 2.08 22.39
CA VAL A 57 -16.45 2.47 23.75
C VAL A 57 -17.70 2.76 24.55
N VAL A 58 -17.70 2.35 25.82
CA VAL A 58 -18.72 2.69 26.80
C VAL A 58 -18.06 3.46 27.93
N THR A 59 -18.50 4.69 28.19
CA THR A 59 -17.97 5.56 29.24
C THR A 59 -19.01 5.76 30.35
N GLY A 60 -18.55 5.68 31.60
CA GLY A 60 -19.35 6.08 32.75
C GLY A 60 -19.35 7.60 32.95
N LYS A 61 -20.18 8.09 33.89
CA LYS A 61 -20.35 9.53 34.19
C LYS A 61 -19.04 10.32 34.43
N ASN A 62 -17.99 9.67 34.91
CA ASN A 62 -16.69 10.30 35.21
C ASN A 62 -15.64 10.12 34.09
N GLY A 63 -16.05 9.67 32.90
CA GLY A 63 -15.15 9.41 31.77
C GLY A 63 -14.39 8.08 31.84
N GLY A 64 -14.59 7.28 32.90
CA GLY A 64 -13.99 5.95 33.00
C GLY A 64 -14.61 4.97 32.00
N GLU A 65 -13.77 4.27 31.23
CA GLU A 65 -14.22 3.24 30.31
C GLU A 65 -14.74 2.00 31.04
N ILE A 66 -15.81 1.42 30.52
CA ILE A 66 -16.46 0.23 31.05
C ILE A 66 -16.09 -0.94 30.15
N LYS A 67 -15.53 -1.98 30.75
CA LYS A 67 -15.14 -3.20 30.05
C LYS A 67 -16.36 -3.88 29.42
N LEU A 68 -16.25 -4.19 28.14
CA LEU A 68 -17.23 -4.96 27.37
C LEU A 68 -16.85 -6.44 27.30
N THR A 69 -17.87 -7.29 27.24
CA THR A 69 -17.75 -8.70 26.86
C THR A 69 -18.26 -8.85 25.43
N ASN A 70 -17.48 -9.46 24.54
CA ASN A 70 -17.90 -9.75 23.17
C ASN A 70 -18.60 -11.12 23.11
N GLU A 71 -19.87 -11.12 22.71
CA GLU A 71 -20.71 -12.33 22.61
C GLU A 71 -20.71 -12.90 21.17
N GLY A 72 -20.03 -12.24 20.23
CA GLY A 72 -20.05 -12.57 18.81
C GLY A 72 -21.29 -12.00 18.08
N GLY A 73 -21.28 -12.08 16.75
CA GLY A 73 -22.41 -11.65 15.91
C GLY A 73 -22.80 -10.18 16.07
N GLY A 74 -21.83 -9.29 16.37
CA GLY A 74 -22.06 -7.86 16.60
C GLY A 74 -22.68 -7.54 17.96
N LYS A 75 -22.71 -8.47 18.91
CA LYS A 75 -23.27 -8.26 20.25
C LYS A 75 -22.18 -8.10 21.30
N TYR A 76 -22.36 -7.11 22.15
CA TYR A 76 -21.48 -6.80 23.27
C TYR A 76 -22.31 -6.61 24.54
N THR A 77 -21.80 -7.02 25.70
CA THR A 77 -22.49 -6.86 26.97
C THR A 77 -21.63 -6.13 27.99
N PHE A 78 -22.27 -5.42 28.92
CA PHE A 78 -21.60 -4.85 30.10
C PHE A 78 -22.55 -4.83 31.29
N LYS A 79 -21.97 -4.64 32.48
CA LYS A 79 -22.72 -4.47 33.73
C LYS A 79 -22.97 -2.99 34.00
N MET A 80 -24.23 -2.61 34.18
CA MET A 80 -24.62 -1.22 34.38
C MET A 80 -23.99 -0.69 35.67
N PRO A 81 -23.24 0.43 35.63
CA PRO A 81 -22.74 1.07 36.84
C PRO A 81 -23.88 1.79 37.57
N ALA A 82 -23.60 2.32 38.77
CA ALA A 82 -24.53 3.17 39.51
C ALA A 82 -24.64 4.59 38.94
N SER A 83 -24.57 4.73 37.61
CA SER A 83 -24.57 6.01 36.91
C SER A 83 -25.02 5.84 35.47
N ARG A 84 -25.34 6.96 34.81
CA ARG A 84 -25.51 6.98 33.34
C ARG A 84 -24.25 6.51 32.63
N VAL A 85 -24.43 5.99 31.43
CA VAL A 85 -23.35 5.62 30.51
C VAL A 85 -23.58 6.22 29.13
N GLU A 86 -22.50 6.51 28.45
CA GLU A 86 -22.47 6.97 27.06
C GLU A 86 -21.76 5.91 26.22
N ILE A 87 -22.33 5.62 25.04
CA ILE A 87 -21.82 4.62 24.11
C ILE A 87 -21.47 5.34 22.82
N GLU A 88 -20.21 5.21 22.41
CA GLU A 88 -19.70 5.74 21.16
C GLU A 88 -19.26 4.59 20.25
N ALA A 89 -19.71 4.62 19.00
CA ALA A 89 -19.17 3.76 17.96
C ALA A 89 -18.69 4.54 16.75
N SER A 90 -17.67 4.01 16.10
CA SER A 90 -17.25 4.46 14.77
C SER A 90 -17.06 3.27 13.85
N PHE A 91 -17.33 3.48 12.56
CA PHE A 91 -17.23 2.47 11.52
C PHE A 91 -16.19 2.88 10.49
N ALA A 92 -15.30 1.96 10.13
CA ALA A 92 -14.32 2.14 9.06
C ALA A 92 -14.85 1.47 7.79
N LYS A 93 -14.53 2.05 6.63
CA LYS A 93 -14.82 1.40 5.35
C LYS A 93 -13.97 0.14 5.26
N ILE A 94 -14.58 -0.97 4.87
CA ILE A 94 -13.82 -2.18 4.53
C ILE A 94 -13.05 -1.83 3.25
N GLU A 95 -11.75 -1.68 3.38
CA GLU A 95 -10.87 -1.63 2.22
C GLU A 95 -10.91 -3.02 1.59
N THR A 96 -11.77 -3.20 0.60
CA THR A 96 -11.62 -4.32 -0.31
C THR A 96 -10.33 -4.05 -1.06
N GLU A 97 -9.24 -4.69 -0.63
CA GLU A 97 -7.99 -4.63 -1.37
C GLU A 97 -8.30 -4.95 -2.84
N PRO A 98 -7.80 -4.12 -3.77
CA PRO A 98 -7.98 -4.38 -5.19
C PRO A 98 -7.43 -5.78 -5.47
N LYS A 99 -8.31 -6.74 -5.70
CA LYS A 99 -7.86 -8.08 -6.05
C LYS A 99 -7.18 -7.98 -7.41
N LEU A 100 -5.85 -8.01 -7.41
CA LEU A 100 -5.06 -8.16 -8.62
C LEU A 100 -5.58 -9.38 -9.39
N PRO A 101 -5.63 -9.33 -10.72
CA PRO A 101 -6.01 -10.50 -11.52
C PRO A 101 -4.93 -11.59 -11.53
N PHE A 102 -3.82 -11.38 -10.80
CA PHE A 102 -2.63 -12.23 -10.81
C PHE A 102 -2.69 -13.28 -9.70
N ALA A 103 -2.61 -14.55 -10.09
CA ALA A 103 -2.61 -15.68 -9.15
C ALA A 103 -1.24 -15.94 -8.51
N ASP A 104 -0.18 -15.38 -9.09
CA ASP A 104 1.21 -15.49 -8.65
C ASP A 104 1.68 -14.29 -7.80
N VAL A 105 0.73 -13.51 -7.28
CA VAL A 105 0.99 -12.36 -6.41
C VAL A 105 0.05 -12.44 -5.21
N SER A 106 0.61 -12.66 -4.02
CA SER A 106 -0.12 -12.80 -2.75
C SER A 106 0.02 -11.52 -1.91
N SER A 107 -1.00 -11.16 -1.12
CA SER A 107 -0.97 -9.97 -0.26
C SER A 107 0.11 -9.98 0.84
N GLY A 108 0.68 -11.15 1.13
CA GLY A 108 1.85 -11.28 2.01
C GLY A 108 3.20 -11.08 1.33
N ASP A 109 3.24 -10.92 0.00
CA ASP A 109 4.48 -10.73 -0.74
C ASP A 109 5.02 -9.31 -0.53
N TRP A 110 6.33 -9.17 -0.34
CA TRP A 110 6.97 -7.86 -0.11
C TRP A 110 6.75 -6.86 -1.25
N TYR A 111 6.47 -7.35 -2.45
CA TYR A 111 6.19 -6.54 -3.64
C TYR A 111 4.70 -6.35 -3.90
N TYR A 112 3.80 -6.85 -3.05
CA TYR A 112 2.36 -6.84 -3.33
C TYR A 112 1.85 -5.42 -3.64
N ASP A 113 2.10 -4.48 -2.73
CA ASP A 113 1.67 -3.08 -2.89
C ASP A 113 2.27 -2.43 -4.13
N ALA A 114 3.54 -2.74 -4.42
CA ALA A 114 4.21 -2.27 -5.61
C ALA A 114 3.56 -2.79 -6.89
N VAL A 115 3.18 -4.08 -6.93
CA VAL A 115 2.45 -4.66 -8.07
C VAL A 115 1.06 -4.05 -8.21
N VAL A 116 0.34 -3.86 -7.09
CA VAL A 116 -0.95 -3.15 -7.08
C VAL A 116 -0.80 -1.76 -7.69
N TYR A 117 0.25 -1.02 -7.26
CA TYR A 117 0.52 0.33 -7.72
C TYR A 117 0.76 0.39 -9.22
N VAL A 118 1.74 -0.36 -9.72
CA VAL A 118 2.11 -0.30 -11.15
C VAL A 118 1.00 -0.81 -12.06
N TYR A 119 0.21 -1.78 -11.60
CA TYR A 119 -0.94 -2.28 -12.36
C TYR A 119 -2.06 -1.23 -12.44
N LYS A 120 -2.44 -0.63 -11.31
CA LYS A 120 -3.51 0.38 -11.27
C LYS A 120 -3.19 1.64 -12.06
N ASN A 121 -1.92 2.03 -12.07
CA ASN A 121 -1.46 3.21 -12.80
C ASN A 121 -1.09 2.89 -14.26
N GLY A 122 -1.34 1.67 -14.76
CA GLY A 122 -1.05 1.30 -16.15
C GLY A 122 0.44 1.30 -16.51
N LEU A 123 1.32 1.23 -15.51
CA LEU A 123 2.77 1.24 -15.71
C LEU A 123 3.28 -0.14 -16.14
N MET A 124 2.75 -1.20 -15.52
CA MET A 124 3.12 -2.58 -15.84
C MET A 124 1.88 -3.47 -15.91
N ASP A 125 1.78 -4.23 -17.01
CA ASP A 125 0.81 -5.31 -17.18
C ASP A 125 1.39 -6.67 -16.77
N GLY A 126 0.51 -7.66 -16.62
CA GLY A 126 0.91 -9.05 -16.47
C GLY A 126 1.49 -9.66 -17.76
N THR A 127 2.21 -10.76 -17.62
CA THR A 127 2.76 -11.53 -18.76
C THR A 127 1.74 -12.53 -19.33
N GLY A 128 0.52 -12.55 -18.78
CA GLY A 128 -0.59 -13.39 -19.22
C GLY A 128 -1.86 -13.07 -18.43
N PRO A 129 -2.97 -13.79 -18.70
CA PRO A 129 -4.28 -13.46 -18.13
C PRO A 129 -4.36 -13.50 -16.60
N ALA A 130 -3.48 -14.28 -15.95
CA ALA A 130 -3.48 -14.47 -14.50
C ALA A 130 -2.06 -14.46 -13.89
N ALA A 131 -1.06 -13.93 -14.61
CA ALA A 131 0.33 -13.95 -14.15
C ALA A 131 0.96 -12.56 -14.26
N PHE A 132 1.52 -12.06 -13.17
CA PHE A 132 2.41 -10.90 -13.18
C PHE A 132 3.85 -11.29 -13.48
N ALA A 133 4.25 -12.50 -13.10
CA ALA A 133 5.60 -13.05 -13.16
C ALA A 133 6.63 -12.20 -12.38
N PRO A 134 6.46 -12.00 -11.06
CA PRO A 134 7.26 -11.07 -10.27
C PRO A 134 8.76 -11.41 -10.24
N THR A 135 9.12 -12.69 -10.27
CA THR A 135 10.51 -13.16 -10.21
C THR A 135 11.19 -13.29 -11.58
N THR A 136 10.45 -13.06 -12.67
CA THR A 136 11.02 -13.09 -14.01
C THR A 136 12.01 -11.93 -14.19
N VAL A 137 13.13 -12.24 -14.82
CA VAL A 137 14.17 -11.27 -15.17
C VAL A 137 13.60 -10.20 -16.11
N LEU A 138 13.87 -8.95 -15.79
CA LEU A 138 13.47 -7.80 -16.59
C LEU A 138 14.38 -7.69 -17.83
N THR A 139 13.77 -7.67 -19.02
CA THR A 139 14.51 -7.42 -20.25
C THR A 139 14.63 -5.91 -20.54
N ARG A 140 15.56 -5.55 -21.43
CA ARG A 140 15.77 -4.15 -21.84
C ARG A 140 14.53 -3.55 -22.53
N SER A 141 13.81 -4.35 -23.32
CA SER A 141 12.55 -3.95 -23.94
C SER A 141 11.46 -3.69 -22.89
N MET A 142 11.34 -4.53 -21.87
CA MET A 142 10.41 -4.30 -20.76
C MET A 142 10.75 -3.02 -20.00
N ALA A 143 12.02 -2.81 -19.65
CA ALA A 143 12.43 -1.59 -18.94
C ALA A 143 12.12 -0.32 -19.74
N ALA A 144 12.41 -0.32 -21.05
CA ALA A 144 12.06 0.80 -21.93
C ALA A 144 10.54 1.03 -22.01
N GLN A 145 9.76 -0.05 -22.16
CA GLN A 145 8.29 0.02 -22.18
C GLN A 145 7.74 0.67 -20.92
N VAL A 146 8.21 0.24 -19.76
CA VAL A 146 7.67 0.73 -18.48
C VAL A 146 8.04 2.20 -18.24
N LEU A 147 9.24 2.64 -18.62
CA LEU A 147 9.61 4.07 -18.56
C LEU A 147 8.82 4.92 -19.56
N TRP A 148 8.44 4.37 -20.72
CA TRP A 148 7.57 5.05 -21.67
C TRP A 148 6.14 5.16 -21.14
N ASN A 149 5.61 4.10 -20.52
CA ASN A 149 4.31 4.13 -19.83
C ASN A 149 4.32 5.16 -18.68
N LEU A 150 5.40 5.23 -17.90
CA LEU A 150 5.57 6.22 -16.83
C LEU A 150 5.54 7.67 -17.35
N ALA A 151 5.93 7.90 -18.61
CA ALA A 151 5.82 9.21 -19.25
C ALA A 151 4.46 9.46 -19.94
N ASP A 152 3.45 8.62 -19.69
CA ASP A 152 2.14 8.60 -20.36
C ASP A 152 2.20 8.28 -21.87
N SER A 153 3.12 7.40 -22.27
CA SER A 153 3.24 6.87 -23.63
C SER A 153 3.22 7.95 -24.73
N PRO A 154 4.09 8.97 -24.67
CA PRO A 154 4.11 10.10 -25.59
C PRO A 154 4.42 9.67 -27.02
N ALA A 155 4.07 10.55 -27.97
CA ALA A 155 4.33 10.35 -29.39
C ALA A 155 5.81 10.10 -29.69
N VAL A 156 6.06 9.13 -30.56
CA VAL A 156 7.41 8.70 -30.94
C VAL A 156 7.95 9.61 -32.05
N PRO A 157 9.13 10.24 -31.88
CA PRO A 157 9.64 11.23 -32.83
C PRO A 157 10.21 10.62 -34.13
N GLY A 158 10.46 9.31 -34.16
CA GLY A 158 11.03 8.59 -35.31
C GLY A 158 11.63 7.26 -34.88
N THR A 159 12.25 6.53 -35.81
CA THR A 159 12.97 5.30 -35.50
C THR A 159 14.39 5.59 -35.00
N ALA A 160 14.86 4.83 -34.00
CA ALA A 160 16.23 4.93 -33.49
C ALA A 160 17.26 4.19 -34.36
N GLY A 161 16.81 3.41 -35.35
CA GLY A 161 17.67 2.73 -36.31
C GLY A 161 18.34 1.45 -35.81
N PHE A 162 17.91 0.90 -34.67
CA PHE A 162 18.44 -0.37 -34.17
C PHE A 162 18.11 -1.53 -35.10
N THR A 163 19.09 -2.37 -35.39
CA THR A 163 18.96 -3.46 -36.38
C THR A 163 18.04 -4.60 -35.95
N ASP A 164 17.78 -4.70 -34.66
CA ASP A 164 17.02 -5.76 -33.99
C ASP A 164 15.72 -5.25 -33.33
N VAL A 165 15.25 -4.06 -33.74
CA VAL A 165 13.96 -3.50 -33.31
C VAL A 165 13.03 -3.38 -34.52
N PRO A 166 12.24 -4.44 -34.82
CA PRO A 166 11.22 -4.39 -35.85
C PRO A 166 10.19 -3.29 -35.57
N SER A 167 9.68 -2.61 -36.59
CA SER A 167 8.75 -1.48 -36.43
C SER A 167 7.39 -1.87 -35.83
N ASP A 168 7.02 -3.14 -35.95
CA ASP A 168 5.77 -3.72 -35.46
C ASP A 168 5.93 -4.45 -34.11
N ALA A 169 7.14 -4.48 -33.54
CA ALA A 169 7.35 -5.04 -32.21
C ALA A 169 6.60 -4.23 -31.14
N TRP A 170 6.03 -4.90 -30.15
CA TRP A 170 5.24 -4.26 -29.10
C TRP A 170 6.02 -3.19 -28.31
N TYR A 171 7.34 -3.35 -28.20
CA TYR A 171 8.26 -2.41 -27.54
C TYR A 171 8.86 -1.35 -28.48
N ALA A 172 8.60 -1.41 -29.79
CA ALA A 172 9.29 -0.56 -30.77
C ALA A 172 9.10 0.93 -30.47
N GLY A 173 7.87 1.34 -30.16
CA GLY A 173 7.56 2.73 -29.80
C GLY A 173 8.33 3.19 -28.57
N ALA A 174 8.31 2.39 -27.51
CA ALA A 174 9.00 2.69 -26.26
C ALA A 174 10.51 2.77 -26.41
N VAL A 175 11.13 1.83 -27.13
CA VAL A 175 12.57 1.81 -27.38
C VAL A 175 12.99 3.03 -28.19
N ASN A 176 12.25 3.33 -29.27
CA ASN A 176 12.53 4.48 -30.13
C ASN A 176 12.40 5.82 -29.37
N TRP A 177 11.35 5.97 -28.57
CA TRP A 177 11.18 7.16 -27.72
C TRP A 177 12.28 7.28 -26.66
N SER A 178 12.58 6.18 -25.97
CA SER A 178 13.60 6.16 -24.91
C SER A 178 14.98 6.49 -25.47
N ALA A 179 15.31 5.98 -26.66
CA ALA A 179 16.57 6.28 -27.34
C ALA A 179 16.63 7.74 -27.78
N ALA A 180 15.54 8.29 -28.33
CA ALA A 180 15.48 9.69 -28.73
C ALA A 180 15.65 10.67 -27.55
N ARG A 181 15.29 10.25 -26.33
CA ARG A 181 15.50 11.02 -25.09
C ARG A 181 16.82 10.72 -24.38
N GLY A 182 17.64 9.83 -24.93
CA GLY A 182 18.90 9.42 -24.30
C GLY A 182 18.73 8.59 -23.02
N ILE A 183 17.54 8.05 -22.76
CA ILE A 183 17.28 7.17 -21.60
C ILE A 183 17.97 5.83 -21.79
N VAL A 184 17.94 5.31 -23.02
CA VAL A 184 18.62 4.07 -23.41
C VAL A 184 19.57 4.28 -24.58
N THR A 185 20.58 3.42 -24.67
CA THR A 185 21.53 3.36 -25.78
C THR A 185 21.63 1.94 -26.30
N GLY A 186 21.96 1.78 -27.59
CA GLY A 186 22.29 0.47 -28.17
C GLY A 186 23.75 0.09 -28.01
N TYR A 187 24.09 -1.10 -28.49
CA TYR A 187 25.46 -1.60 -28.59
C TYR A 187 26.19 -1.01 -29.80
N SER A 188 27.52 -1.09 -29.78
CA SER A 188 28.38 -0.64 -30.89
C SER A 188 28.13 -1.37 -32.21
N THR A 189 27.44 -2.51 -32.17
CA THR A 189 27.02 -3.29 -33.35
C THR A 189 25.82 -2.69 -34.08
N GLY A 190 25.14 -1.70 -33.50
CA GLY A 190 23.88 -1.14 -34.00
C GLY A 190 22.63 -1.86 -33.48
N ALA A 191 22.79 -2.89 -32.63
CA ALA A 191 21.69 -3.59 -31.97
C ALA A 191 21.28 -2.90 -30.65
N PHE A 192 20.01 -3.01 -30.26
CA PHE A 192 19.51 -2.59 -28.95
C PHE A 192 19.62 -3.68 -27.88
N GLY A 193 19.47 -4.94 -28.27
CA GLY A 193 19.38 -6.09 -27.36
C GLY A 193 18.05 -6.14 -26.59
N PRO A 194 16.88 -6.14 -27.24
CA PRO A 194 15.59 -6.02 -26.55
C PRO A 194 15.33 -7.12 -25.52
N GLU A 195 15.80 -8.34 -25.78
CA GLU A 195 15.58 -9.50 -24.91
C GLU A 195 16.70 -9.73 -23.89
N ASP A 196 17.75 -8.89 -23.90
CA ASP A 196 18.84 -9.03 -22.93
C ASP A 196 18.35 -8.62 -21.54
N ALA A 197 18.83 -9.33 -20.52
CA ALA A 197 18.56 -9.00 -19.13
C ALA A 197 19.16 -7.64 -18.76
N VAL A 198 18.40 -6.88 -17.97
CA VAL A 198 18.87 -5.61 -17.39
C VAL A 198 19.53 -5.90 -16.05
N THR A 199 20.77 -5.42 -15.87
CA THR A 199 21.41 -5.43 -14.54
C THR A 199 20.86 -4.33 -13.66
N ARG A 200 21.02 -4.45 -12.34
CA ARG A 200 20.53 -3.44 -11.38
C ARG A 200 21.19 -2.08 -11.61
N GLU A 201 22.48 -2.04 -11.91
CA GLU A 201 23.18 -0.79 -12.25
C GLU A 201 22.68 -0.17 -13.58
N GLN A 202 22.33 -1.01 -14.56
CA GLN A 202 21.74 -0.53 -15.82
C GLN A 202 20.35 0.04 -15.61
N LEU A 203 19.53 -0.62 -14.76
CA LEU A 203 18.20 -0.13 -14.41
C LEU A 203 18.28 1.23 -13.72
N ALA A 204 19.19 1.38 -12.74
CA ALA A 204 19.43 2.66 -12.08
C ALA A 204 19.87 3.73 -13.08
N ALA A 205 20.82 3.41 -13.98
CA ALA A 205 21.28 4.34 -15.00
C ALA A 205 20.15 4.78 -15.98
N MET A 206 19.24 3.87 -16.35
CA MET A 206 18.09 4.22 -17.18
C MET A 206 17.13 5.17 -16.44
N LEU A 207 16.80 4.88 -15.19
CA LEU A 207 15.89 5.72 -14.40
C LEU A 207 16.52 7.09 -14.08
N TYR A 208 17.82 7.14 -13.80
CA TYR A 208 18.57 8.38 -13.58
C TYR A 208 18.54 9.31 -14.80
N ARG A 209 18.74 8.75 -16.00
CA ARG A 209 18.61 9.52 -17.25
C ARG A 209 17.18 9.95 -17.51
N TYR A 210 16.19 9.10 -17.19
CA TYR A 210 14.77 9.47 -17.25
C TYR A 210 14.46 10.67 -16.35
N ALA A 211 14.99 10.69 -15.12
CA ALA A 211 14.83 11.77 -14.16
C ALA A 211 15.58 13.07 -14.52
N GLY A 212 16.34 13.08 -15.63
CA GLY A 212 17.09 14.25 -16.08
C GLY A 212 18.45 14.42 -15.42
N THR A 213 19.08 13.32 -14.98
CA THR A 213 20.42 13.28 -14.36
C THR A 213 20.56 14.27 -13.20
N PRO A 214 19.73 14.13 -12.14
CA PRO A 214 19.83 14.96 -10.93
C PRO A 214 21.20 14.85 -10.26
N GLU A 215 21.59 15.82 -9.43
CA GLU A 215 22.88 15.78 -8.75
C GLU A 215 22.98 14.56 -7.81
N PRO A 216 24.01 13.70 -7.92
CA PRO A 216 24.14 12.51 -7.10
C PRO A 216 24.68 12.87 -5.70
N THR A 217 23.80 13.26 -4.78
CA THR A 217 24.19 13.66 -3.41
C THR A 217 24.48 12.51 -2.45
N GLY A 218 24.13 11.28 -2.83
CA GLY A 218 24.33 10.07 -2.02
C GLY A 218 25.75 9.51 -1.96
N SER A 219 25.90 8.43 -1.20
CA SER A 219 27.13 7.64 -1.14
C SER A 219 26.81 6.14 -1.12
N LEU A 220 27.71 5.35 -1.70
CA LEU A 220 27.66 3.88 -1.70
C LEU A 220 28.50 3.24 -0.58
N ASP A 221 29.13 4.04 0.31
CA ASP A 221 30.05 3.54 1.34
C ASP A 221 29.40 2.56 2.33
N GLY A 222 28.07 2.54 2.42
CA GLY A 222 27.30 1.57 3.21
C GLY A 222 27.23 0.16 2.58
N PHE A 223 27.76 -0.04 1.38
CA PHE A 223 27.67 -1.29 0.65
C PHE A 223 29.04 -1.95 0.46
N ASN A 224 29.08 -3.26 0.69
CA ASN A 224 30.28 -4.08 0.65
C ASN A 224 30.84 -4.22 -0.78
N ASP A 225 29.99 -4.07 -1.79
CA ASP A 225 30.27 -4.24 -3.21
C ASP A 225 30.25 -2.92 -3.99
N LYS A 226 30.41 -1.78 -3.30
CA LYS A 226 30.50 -0.47 -3.95
C LYS A 226 31.59 -0.39 -5.03
N ASP A 227 32.69 -1.11 -4.84
CA ASP A 227 33.82 -1.14 -5.78
C ASP A 227 33.56 -2.05 -6.99
N ALA A 228 32.45 -2.80 -7.00
CA ALA A 228 31.99 -3.59 -8.15
C ALA A 228 31.06 -2.80 -9.09
N VAL A 229 30.72 -1.56 -8.73
CA VAL A 229 29.91 -0.68 -9.56
C VAL A 229 30.71 -0.21 -10.77
N SER A 230 30.11 -0.32 -11.95
CA SER A 230 30.71 0.25 -13.16
C SER A 230 30.73 1.77 -13.11
N ASP A 231 31.82 2.41 -13.56
CA ASP A 231 31.97 3.88 -13.56
C ASP A 231 30.77 4.62 -14.17
N TYR A 232 30.19 4.11 -15.26
CA TYR A 232 29.05 4.75 -15.93
C TYR A 232 27.76 4.77 -15.11
N ALA A 233 27.67 3.95 -14.06
CA ALA A 233 26.50 3.78 -13.22
C ALA A 233 26.72 4.32 -11.80
N ALA A 234 27.92 4.79 -11.46
CA ALA A 234 28.26 5.28 -10.12
C ALA A 234 27.30 6.39 -9.66
N ASP A 235 27.18 7.46 -10.45
CA ASP A 235 26.27 8.58 -10.13
C ASP A 235 24.82 8.13 -10.01
N ALA A 236 24.37 7.30 -10.94
CA ALA A 236 23.00 6.80 -10.97
C ALA A 236 22.66 5.94 -9.74
N LEU A 237 23.60 5.11 -9.29
CA LEU A 237 23.43 4.30 -8.08
C LEU A 237 23.52 5.16 -6.81
N CYS A 238 24.44 6.12 -6.74
CA CYS A 238 24.51 7.08 -5.64
C CYS A 238 23.16 7.80 -5.47
N TRP A 239 22.63 8.35 -6.55
CA TRP A 239 21.33 9.00 -6.58
C TRP A 239 20.19 8.05 -6.19
N ALA A 240 20.09 6.89 -6.84
CA ALA A 240 18.99 5.95 -6.60
C ALA A 240 18.98 5.38 -5.16
N VAL A 241 20.15 5.26 -4.53
CA VAL A 241 20.27 4.88 -3.11
C VAL A 241 19.86 6.03 -2.20
N ASP A 242 20.31 7.25 -2.48
CA ASP A 242 20.01 8.45 -1.67
C ASP A 242 18.50 8.72 -1.59
N GLU A 243 17.82 8.62 -2.73
CA GLU A 243 16.37 8.78 -2.82
C GLU A 243 15.59 7.54 -2.34
N GLY A 244 16.29 6.47 -1.94
CA GLY A 244 15.67 5.23 -1.47
C GLY A 244 14.95 4.43 -2.56
N LEU A 245 15.14 4.77 -3.84
CA LEU A 245 14.55 4.06 -4.98
C LEU A 245 15.09 2.63 -5.04
N LEU A 246 16.41 2.50 -4.99
CA LEU A 246 17.11 1.22 -4.99
C LEU A 246 17.61 0.92 -3.57
N THR A 247 17.05 -0.14 -3.00
CA THR A 247 17.57 -0.74 -1.76
C THR A 247 18.48 -1.91 -2.10
N GLY A 248 19.52 -2.12 -1.28
CA GLY A 248 20.34 -3.32 -1.39
C GLY A 248 19.54 -4.60 -1.18
N LYS A 249 20.11 -5.75 -1.55
CA LYS A 249 19.51 -7.09 -1.37
C LYS A 249 19.59 -7.62 0.09
N GLY A 250 19.86 -6.74 1.04
CA GLY A 250 20.14 -7.08 2.44
C GLY A 250 21.62 -7.36 2.71
N GLY A 251 22.01 -7.35 3.99
CA GLY A 251 23.38 -7.64 4.41
C GLY A 251 24.45 -6.66 3.91
N GLY A 252 24.06 -5.48 3.44
CA GLY A 252 24.96 -4.47 2.89
C GLY A 252 25.41 -4.74 1.45
N TRP A 253 24.61 -5.41 0.62
CA TRP A 253 24.95 -5.70 -0.78
C TRP A 253 24.02 -4.97 -1.77
N LEU A 254 24.58 -4.28 -2.76
CA LEU A 254 23.82 -3.69 -3.88
C LEU A 254 23.53 -4.70 -4.98
N ASP A 255 24.46 -5.61 -5.24
CA ASP A 255 24.51 -6.52 -6.37
C ASP A 255 24.35 -5.77 -7.72
N PRO A 256 25.27 -4.86 -8.07
CA PRO A 256 25.10 -3.95 -9.21
C PRO A 256 25.02 -4.70 -10.56
N ALA A 257 25.84 -5.74 -10.74
CA ALA A 257 25.84 -6.58 -11.94
C ALA A 257 24.74 -7.66 -11.94
N GLY A 258 24.06 -7.89 -10.82
CA GLY A 258 22.94 -8.81 -10.73
C GLY A 258 21.77 -8.35 -11.59
N THR A 259 21.03 -9.31 -12.16
CA THR A 259 19.85 -8.99 -12.98
C THR A 259 18.70 -8.49 -12.11
N ALA A 260 17.96 -7.51 -12.63
CA ALA A 260 16.75 -7.00 -12.02
C ALA A 260 15.54 -7.87 -12.40
N THR A 261 14.60 -7.99 -11.47
CA THR A 261 13.32 -8.68 -11.65
C THR A 261 12.17 -7.70 -11.90
N ARG A 262 11.06 -8.22 -12.41
CA ARG A 262 9.83 -7.43 -12.59
C ARG A 262 9.29 -6.86 -11.27
N ALA A 263 9.40 -7.60 -10.16
CA ALA A 263 9.01 -7.12 -8.84
C ALA A 263 9.91 -5.98 -8.35
N GLU A 264 11.23 -6.06 -8.55
CA GLU A 264 12.14 -4.96 -8.21
C GLU A 264 11.84 -3.70 -9.02
N MET A 265 11.55 -3.83 -10.32
CA MET A 265 11.12 -2.69 -11.15
C MET A 265 9.83 -2.07 -10.61
N ALA A 266 8.83 -2.89 -10.25
CA ALA A 266 7.58 -2.39 -9.68
C ALA A 266 7.81 -1.59 -8.39
N ALA A 267 8.67 -2.12 -7.49
CA ALA A 267 8.98 -1.47 -6.23
C ALA A 267 9.74 -0.15 -6.43
N ILE A 268 10.69 -0.10 -7.36
CA ILE A 268 11.43 1.11 -7.71
C ILE A 268 10.46 2.19 -8.25
N LEU A 269 9.53 1.83 -9.13
CA LEU A 269 8.58 2.79 -9.72
C LEU A 269 7.60 3.35 -8.70
N MET A 270 7.08 2.51 -7.80
CA MET A 270 6.22 2.96 -6.72
C MET A 270 6.95 4.02 -5.87
N ARG A 271 8.19 3.76 -5.46
CA ARG A 271 8.99 4.72 -4.67
C ARG A 271 9.32 5.99 -5.46
N PHE A 272 9.67 5.84 -6.74
CA PHE A 272 9.99 6.97 -7.62
C PHE A 272 8.81 7.93 -7.76
N THR A 273 7.63 7.39 -8.02
CA THR A 273 6.41 8.19 -8.14
C THR A 273 5.95 8.80 -6.82
N GLU A 274 6.10 8.10 -5.69
CA GLU A 274 5.77 8.63 -4.37
C GLU A 274 6.71 9.76 -3.91
N SER A 275 7.97 9.74 -4.33
CA SER A 275 8.97 10.77 -3.97
C SER A 275 8.93 12.02 -4.85
N HIS A 276 8.29 11.95 -6.03
CA HIS A 276 8.29 13.01 -7.04
C HIS A 276 6.90 13.60 -7.35
N ASN A 277 5.92 13.37 -6.45
CA ASN A 277 4.56 13.93 -6.51
C ASN A 277 4.34 15.07 -5.51
#